data_AF-A0A377R1Z1-F1
#
_entry.id   AF-A0A377R1Z1-F1
#
_cell.length_a   1.000
_cell.length_b   1.000
_cell.length_c   1.000
_cell.angle_alpha   90.00
_cell.angle_beta   90.00
_cell.angle_gamma   90.00
#
_symmetry.space_group_name_H-M   'P 1'
#
loop_
_entity.id
_entity.type
_entity.pdbx_description
1 polymer ?
#
loop_
_entity_poly.entity_id
_entity_poly.type
_entity_poly.pdbx_seq_one_letter_code
_entity_poly.pdbx_strand_id
1 'polypeptide(L)'
;MDGTEQRLEYLEEAVEMLRMQNRVLGAAFNGLLRGLPADTAQDVTEAVRQAFEDTLAELEYADSAHADLFHDATYTFFREKE
;
A
#
# COMPACT_ATOMS: atom_id res chain seq x y z
N MET A 1 13.36 -5.14 -32.25
CA MET A 1 12.67 -5.43 -30.98
C MET A 1 11.29 -5.92 -31.35
N ASP A 2 10.95 -7.11 -30.91
CA ASP A 2 9.63 -7.70 -31.14
C ASP A 2 8.58 -6.93 -30.32
N GLY A 3 7.34 -6.87 -30.79
CA GLY A 3 6.25 -6.17 -30.09
C GLY A 3 5.96 -6.78 -28.71
N THR A 4 6.42 -8.00 -28.44
CA THR A 4 6.33 -8.67 -27.13
C THR A 4 7.38 -8.15 -26.15
N GLU A 5 8.64 -8.03 -26.56
CA GLU A 5 9.75 -7.49 -25.76
C GLU A 5 9.46 -6.06 -25.31
N GLN A 6 8.98 -5.23 -26.22
CA GLN A 6 8.66 -3.83 -25.93
C GLN A 6 7.48 -3.69 -24.95
N ARG A 7 6.51 -4.61 -24.99
CA ARG A 7 5.41 -4.66 -24.01
C ARG A 7 5.88 -5.15 -22.65
N LEU A 8 6.85 -6.06 -22.62
CA LEU A 8 7.43 -6.58 -21.38
C LEU A 8 8.22 -5.47 -20.66
N GLU A 9 9.11 -4.77 -21.36
CA GLU A 9 9.86 -3.63 -20.80
C GLU A 9 8.92 -2.55 -20.24
N TYR A 10 7.86 -2.21 -20.98
CA TYR A 10 6.85 -1.25 -20.50
C TYR A 10 6.17 -1.70 -19.20
N LEU A 11 5.82 -2.97 -19.09
CA LEU A 11 5.19 -3.51 -17.87
C LEU A 11 6.16 -3.53 -16.69
N GLU A 12 7.43 -3.85 -16.93
CA GLU A 12 8.47 -3.80 -15.90
C GLU A 12 8.68 -2.38 -15.39
N GLU A 13 8.80 -1.39 -16.28
CA GLU A 13 8.92 0.03 -15.92
C GLU A 13 7.68 0.52 -15.15
N ALA A 14 6.48 0.14 -15.58
CA ALA A 14 5.23 0.50 -14.89
C ALA A 14 5.19 -0.09 -13.48
N VAL A 15 5.60 -1.35 -13.30
CA VAL A 15 5.68 -2.00 -11.98
C VAL A 15 6.70 -1.30 -11.09
N GLU A 16 7.88 -0.93 -11.61
CA GLU A 16 8.88 -0.17 -10.86
C GLU A 16 8.35 1.20 -10.44
N MET A 17 7.67 1.91 -11.35
CA MET A 17 7.05 3.20 -11.05
C MET A 17 6.01 3.08 -9.93
N LEU A 18 5.13 2.07 -9.99
CA LEU A 18 4.13 1.81 -8.94
C LEU A 18 4.79 1.50 -7.59
N ARG A 19 5.86 0.69 -7.57
CA ARG A 19 6.62 0.40 -6.35
C ARG A 19 7.24 1.68 -5.75
N MET A 20 7.76 2.58 -6.59
CA MET A 20 8.32 3.85 -6.13
C MET A 20 7.23 4.80 -5.61
N GLN A 21 6.07 4.88 -6.27
CA GLN A 21 4.93 5.65 -5.78
C GLN A 21 4.48 5.17 -4.39
N ASN A 22 4.38 3.85 -4.19
CA ASN A 22 4.06 3.28 -2.88
C ASN A 22 5.10 3.65 -1.81
N ARG A 23 6.39 3.63 -2.14
CA ARG A 23 7.45 4.09 -1.22
C ARG A 23 7.32 5.57 -0.88
N VAL A 24 7.02 6.42 -1.86
CA VAL A 24 6.81 7.87 -1.65
C VAL A 24 5.62 8.10 -0.72
N LEU A 25 4.51 7.40 -0.94
CA LEU A 25 3.32 7.48 -0.08
C LEU A 25 3.63 7.00 1.35
N GLY A 26 4.34 5.89 1.51
CA GLY A 26 4.78 5.41 2.81
C GLY A 26 5.69 6.40 3.54
N ALA A 27 6.64 7.01 2.84
CA ALA A 27 7.51 8.05 3.40
C ALA A 27 6.72 9.29 3.83
N ALA A 28 5.78 9.76 3.00
CA ALA A 28 4.91 10.89 3.31
C ALA A 28 4.04 10.61 4.54
N PHE A 29 3.39 9.45 4.58
CA PHE A 29 2.54 9.04 5.70
C PHE A 29 3.34 8.91 7.00
N ASN A 30 4.55 8.35 6.95
CA ASN A 30 5.46 8.31 8.10
C ASN A 30 5.90 9.70 8.57
N GLY A 31 6.19 10.61 7.63
CA GLY A 31 6.49 12.00 7.95
C GLY A 31 5.33 12.68 8.66
N LEU A 32 4.09 12.45 8.20
CA LEU A 32 2.88 12.97 8.83
C LEU A 32 2.70 12.43 10.25
N LEU A 33 2.79 11.12 10.47
CA LEU A 33 2.64 10.52 11.81
C LEU A 33 3.68 11.05 12.81
N ARG A 34 4.94 11.22 12.37
CA ARG A 34 6.01 11.78 13.22
C ARG A 34 5.79 13.25 13.60
N GLY A 35 5.01 13.98 12.81
CA GLY A 35 4.64 15.37 13.07
C GLY A 35 3.48 15.53 14.06
N LEU A 36 2.78 14.44 14.39
CA LEU A 36 1.64 14.47 15.30
C LEU A 36 2.08 14.34 16.78
N PRO A 37 1.31 14.91 17.73
CA PRO A 37 1.42 14.55 19.14
C PRO A 37 1.29 13.03 19.33
N ALA A 38 1.99 12.46 20.31
CA ALA A 38 2.05 11.00 20.50
C ALA A 38 0.66 10.34 20.62
N ASP A 39 -0.23 10.92 21.42
CA ASP A 39 -1.59 10.41 21.62
C ASP A 39 -2.39 10.42 20.28
N THR A 40 -2.28 11.52 19.53
CA THR A 40 -2.94 11.64 18.21
C THR A 40 -2.31 10.72 17.15
N ALA A 41 -1.00 10.50 17.20
CA ALA A 41 -0.32 9.59 16.28
C ALA A 41 -0.81 8.14 16.45
N GLN A 42 -1.08 7.73 17.70
CA GLN A 42 -1.65 6.42 18.00
C GLN A 42 -3.09 6.30 17.46
N ASP A 43 -3.95 7.29 17.74
CA ASP A 43 -5.32 7.30 17.24
C ASP A 43 -5.39 7.27 15.70
N VAL A 44 -4.54 8.05 15.03
CA VAL A 44 -4.47 8.07 13.56
C VAL A 44 -3.94 6.75 13.01
N THR A 45 -2.95 6.13 13.66
CA THR A 45 -2.45 4.82 13.23
C THR A 45 -3.55 3.77 13.29
N GLU A 46 -4.36 3.77 14.34
CA GLU A 46 -5.47 2.85 14.49
C GLU A 46 -6.59 3.12 13.47
N ALA A 47 -6.94 4.39 13.24
CA ALA A 47 -7.90 4.77 12.21
C ALA A 47 -7.48 4.30 10.81
N VAL A 48 -6.18 4.34 10.48
CA VAL A 48 -5.66 3.83 9.21
C VAL A 48 -5.68 2.31 9.14
N ARG A 49 -5.43 1.59 10.24
CA ARG A 49 -5.62 0.13 10.29
C ARG A 49 -7.08 -0.24 10.01
N GLN A 50 -8.02 0.41 10.68
CA GLN A 50 -9.45 0.18 10.46
C GLN A 50 -9.83 0.42 8.99
N ALA A 51 -9.37 1.51 8.38
CA ALA A 51 -9.67 1.79 6.98
C ALA A 51 -9.14 0.70 6.02
N PHE A 52 -8.02 0.07 6.35
CA PHE A 52 -7.50 -1.08 5.58
C PHE A 52 -8.31 -2.35 5.83
N GLU A 53 -8.73 -2.61 7.06
CA GLU A 53 -9.62 -3.75 7.36
C GLU A 53 -10.97 -3.61 6.64
N ASP A 54 -11.55 -2.41 6.65
CA ASP A 54 -12.81 -2.11 5.95
C ASP A 54 -12.67 -2.34 4.44
N THR A 55 -11.57 -1.85 3.85
CA THR A 55 -11.28 -2.06 2.42
C THR A 55 -11.07 -3.54 2.09
N LEU A 56 -10.37 -4.28 2.96
CA LEU A 56 -10.17 -5.71 2.77
C LEU A 56 -11.51 -6.45 2.81
N ALA A 57 -12.36 -6.15 3.78
CA ALA A 57 -13.69 -6.74 3.88
C ALA A 57 -14.56 -6.43 2.65
N GLU A 58 -14.46 -5.22 2.08
CA GLU A 58 -15.12 -4.87 0.82
C GLU A 58 -14.61 -5.72 -0.35
N LEU A 59 -13.31 -5.94 -0.45
CA LEU A 59 -12.70 -6.78 -1.49
C LEU A 59 -13.10 -8.25 -1.34
N GLU A 60 -13.11 -8.77 -0.12
CA GLU A 60 -13.55 -10.14 0.18
C GLU A 60 -15.04 -10.32 -0.12
N TYR A 61 -15.89 -9.36 0.27
CA TYR A 61 -17.31 -9.38 -0.04
C TYR A 61 -17.57 -9.38 -1.55
N ALA A 62 -16.74 -8.65 -2.30
CA ALA A 62 -16.82 -8.59 -3.76
C ALA A 62 -16.23 -9.84 -4.46
N ASP A 63 -15.75 -10.84 -3.72
CA ASP A 63 -15.01 -12.01 -4.24
C ASP A 63 -13.86 -11.58 -5.18
N SER A 64 -13.18 -10.49 -4.80
CA SER A 64 -12.11 -9.90 -5.59
C SER A 64 -10.84 -10.75 -5.52
N ALA A 65 -10.27 -11.08 -6.67
CA ALA A 65 -8.95 -11.73 -6.77
C ALA A 65 -7.79 -10.89 -6.18
N HIS A 66 -8.06 -9.64 -5.78
CA HIS A 66 -7.07 -8.74 -5.20
C HIS A 66 -7.11 -8.69 -3.67
N ALA A 67 -8.04 -9.39 -3.00
CA ALA A 67 -8.14 -9.39 -1.54
C ALA A 67 -6.84 -9.86 -0.87
N ASP A 68 -6.30 -11.02 -1.30
CA ASP A 68 -5.03 -11.56 -0.79
C ASP A 68 -3.86 -10.59 -1.03
N LEU A 69 -3.77 -10.02 -2.23
CA LEU A 69 -2.72 -9.08 -2.58
C LEU A 69 -2.78 -7.81 -1.73
N PHE A 70 -4.00 -7.32 -1.46
CA PHE A 70 -4.22 -6.15 -0.63
C PHE A 70 -3.83 -6.43 0.83
N HIS A 71 -4.24 -7.58 1.38
CA HIS A 71 -3.85 -8.02 2.72
C HIS A 71 -2.32 -8.11 2.89
N ASP A 72 -1.62 -8.72 1.93
CA ASP A 72 -0.15 -8.83 2.00
C ASP A 72 0.55 -7.47 1.91
N ALA A 73 0.02 -6.56 1.09
CA ALA A 73 0.54 -5.21 0.95
C ALA A 73 0.34 -4.38 2.23
N THR A 74 -0.83 -4.46 2.88
CA THR A 74 -1.11 -3.73 4.12
C THR A 74 -0.28 -4.29 5.29
N TYR A 75 -0.13 -5.60 5.39
CA TYR A 75 0.75 -6.23 6.38
C TYR A 75 2.20 -5.77 6.22
N THR A 76 2.72 -5.75 4.98
CA THR A 76 4.08 -5.28 4.68
C THR A 76 4.27 -3.82 5.10
N PHE A 77 3.29 -2.95 4.81
CA PHE A 77 3.30 -1.54 5.16
C PHE A 77 3.41 -1.30 6.67
N PHE A 78 2.72 -2.09 7.49
CA PHE A 78 2.80 -1.96 8.95
C PHE A 78 4.01 -2.66 9.55
N ARG A 79 4.48 -3.78 8.99
CA ARG A 79 5.66 -4.49 9.50
C ARG A 79 6.96 -3.69 9.30
N GLU A 80 7.05 -2.86 8.26
CA GLU A 80 8.16 -1.89 8.14
C GLU A 80 8.17 -0.84 9.27
N LYS A 81 7.20 -0.84 10.20
CA LYS A 81 7.10 0.07 11.35
C LYS A 81 7.47 -0.54 12.70
N GLU A 82 7.60 -1.87 12.80
CA GLU A 82 8.16 -2.55 14.00
C GLU A 82 9.70 -2.55 13.95
#